data_AF-A0A2A5H0I3-F1
#
_entry.id   AF-A0A2A5H0I3-F1
#
_cell.length_a   1.000
_cell.length_b   1.000
_cell.length_c   1.000
_cell.angle_alpha   90.00
_cell.angle_beta   90.00
_cell.angle_gamma   90.00
#
_symmetry.space_group_name_H-M   'P 1'
#
loop_
_entity.id
_entity.type
_entity.pdbx_description
1 polymer ?
#
loop_
_entity_poly.entity_id
_entity_poly.type
_entity_poly.pdbx_seq_one_letter_code
_entity_poly.pdbx_strand_id
1 'polypeptide(L)'
;MSRFNKRESENLPEISTASLPDIVFMLLFFFMTVTIMKDDTLKVENKLPNASEVGDYILAEIAKKPEHIRNVVTTALKIDKNANMGLISDIKQELRKVNALKINYTTYEGDAFVNLK
;
A
#
# COMPACT_ATOMS: atom_id res chain seq x y z
N MET A 1 57.16 -8.78 49.41
CA MET A 1 55.88 -9.45 49.09
C MET A 1 54.92 -8.41 48.56
N SER A 2 54.53 -8.51 47.29
CA SER A 2 53.61 -7.55 46.66
C SER A 2 52.16 -7.99 46.89
N ARG A 3 51.34 -7.10 47.46
CA ARG A 3 49.93 -7.36 47.77
C ARG A 3 49.11 -7.26 46.48
N PHE A 4 48.56 -8.38 46.00
CA PHE A 4 47.60 -8.40 44.91
C PHE A 4 46.21 -8.04 45.46
N ASN A 5 45.69 -6.87 45.07
CA ASN A 5 44.30 -6.49 45.37
C ASN A 5 43.38 -7.08 44.29
N LYS A 6 42.39 -7.87 44.72
CA LYS A 6 41.36 -8.47 43.88
C LYS A 6 40.48 -7.34 43.31
N ARG A 7 40.45 -7.20 41.99
CA ARG A 7 39.55 -6.27 41.29
C ARG A 7 38.13 -6.82 41.36
N GLU A 8 37.22 -6.06 41.96
CA GLU A 8 35.79 -6.33 41.86
C GLU A 8 35.36 -6.21 40.39
N SER A 9 34.54 -7.14 39.94
CA SER A 9 33.92 -7.11 38.61
C SER A 9 33.10 -5.84 38.49
N GLU A 10 33.52 -4.96 37.59
CA GLU A 10 32.82 -3.75 37.18
C GLU A 10 31.44 -4.13 36.65
N ASN A 11 30.45 -4.15 37.55
CA ASN A 11 29.05 -4.31 37.18
C ASN A 11 28.69 -3.04 36.41
N LEU A 12 28.45 -3.21 35.11
CA LEU A 12 27.90 -2.15 34.26
C LEU A 12 26.70 -1.53 34.98
N PRO A 13 26.58 -0.19 35.02
CA PRO A 13 25.47 0.45 35.70
C PRO A 13 24.15 -0.08 35.14
N GLU A 14 23.27 -0.53 36.01
CA GLU A 14 21.97 -1.06 35.63
C GLU A 14 21.20 0.02 34.85
N ILE A 15 20.72 -0.34 33.67
CA ILE A 15 19.92 0.56 32.84
C ILE A 15 18.72 0.99 33.67
N SER A 16 18.53 2.31 33.81
CA SER A 16 17.45 2.87 34.62
C SER A 16 16.08 2.54 34.02
N THR A 17 15.48 1.45 34.48
CA THR A 17 14.13 1.02 34.08
C THR A 17 13.03 1.95 34.58
N ALA A 18 13.35 2.85 35.53
CA ALA A 18 12.45 3.88 36.02
C ALA A 18 11.92 4.81 34.90
N SER A 19 12.70 4.99 33.82
CA SER A 19 12.33 5.83 32.68
C SER A 19 11.70 5.05 31.52
N LEU A 20 11.76 3.71 31.53
CA LEU A 20 11.21 2.89 30.44
C LEU A 20 9.69 3.06 30.27
N PRO A 21 8.86 3.04 31.34
CA PRO A 21 7.42 3.23 31.18
C PRO A 21 7.08 4.57 30.56
N ASP A 22 7.73 5.66 30.98
CA ASP A 22 7.44 7.01 30.51
C ASP A 22 7.78 7.17 29.02
N ILE A 23 8.92 6.64 28.58
CA ILE A 23 9.32 6.61 27.17
C ILE A 23 8.34 5.77 26.33
N VAL A 24 7.87 4.64 26.85
CA VAL A 24 6.88 3.79 26.16
C VAL A 24 5.54 4.53 26.03
N PHE A 25 5.06 5.19 27.08
CA PHE A 25 3.84 5.98 27.03
C PHE A 25 3.96 7.17 26.08
N MET A 26 5.11 7.86 26.09
CA MET A 26 5.39 8.97 25.18
C MET A 26 5.37 8.53 23.71
N LEU A 27 5.95 7.37 23.39
CA LEU A 27 5.92 6.80 22.04
C LEU A 27 4.52 6.33 21.62
N LEU A 28 3.75 5.74 22.53
CA LEU A 28 2.37 5.33 22.23
C LEU A 28 1.46 6.52 21.92
N PHE A 29 1.55 7.61 22.70
CA PHE A 29 0.83 8.85 22.41
C PHE A 29 1.33 9.50 21.12
N PHE A 30 2.64 9.47 20.87
CA PHE A 30 3.22 9.94 19.61
C PHE A 30 2.63 9.19 18.41
N PHE A 31 2.68 7.85 18.41
CA PHE A 31 2.07 7.04 17.35
C PHE A 31 0.55 7.29 17.24
N MET A 32 -0.16 7.38 18.36
CA MET A 32 -1.60 7.64 18.35
C MET A 32 -1.95 9.01 17.73
N THR A 33 -1.14 10.04 17.93
CA THR A 33 -1.36 11.39 17.36
C THR A 33 -0.95 11.53 15.90
N VAL A 34 0.07 10.80 15.43
CA VAL A 34 0.51 10.86 14.03
C VAL A 34 -0.30 9.95 13.10
N THR A 35 -1.11 9.02 13.64
CA THR A 35 -1.93 8.09 12.84
C THR A 35 -3.24 8.71 12.35
N ILE A 36 -3.21 9.97 11.91
CA ILE A 36 -4.31 10.53 11.13
C ILE A 36 -3.96 10.28 9.67
N MET A 37 -4.60 9.28 9.06
CA MET A 37 -4.56 9.12 7.60
C MET A 37 -5.01 10.45 6.99
N LYS A 38 -4.12 11.09 6.24
CA LYS A 38 -4.41 12.36 5.59
C LYS A 38 -5.20 12.05 4.32
N ASP A 39 -6.50 12.37 4.33
CA ASP A 39 -7.33 12.31 3.14
C ASP A 39 -6.87 13.40 2.17
N ASP A 40 -5.97 13.05 1.24
CA ASP A 40 -5.55 13.94 0.18
C ASP A 40 -6.68 14.07 -0.85
N THR A 41 -7.35 15.22 -0.84
CA THR A 41 -8.16 15.66 -1.97
C THR A 41 -7.22 15.95 -3.14
N LEU A 42 -7.43 15.32 -4.29
CA LEU A 42 -6.62 15.52 -5.50
C LEU A 42 -6.61 17.02 -5.86
N LYS A 43 -5.48 17.70 -5.66
CA LYS A 43 -5.31 19.14 -5.93
C LYS A 43 -4.92 19.45 -7.39
N VAL A 44 -4.80 18.43 -8.23
CA VAL A 44 -4.37 18.52 -9.63
C VAL A 44 -5.39 17.79 -10.50
N GLU A 45 -5.81 18.41 -11.60
CA GLU A 45 -6.63 17.74 -12.62
C GLU A 45 -5.86 16.54 -13.18
N ASN A 46 -6.25 15.35 -12.74
CA ASN A 46 -5.78 14.11 -13.36
C ASN A 46 -6.66 13.84 -14.58
N LYS A 47 -6.13 14.07 -15.78
CA LYS A 47 -6.79 13.60 -17.01
C LYS A 47 -6.77 12.08 -17.00
N LEU A 48 -7.91 11.50 -16.65
CA LEU A 48 -8.09 10.06 -16.79
C LEU A 48 -7.97 9.70 -18.28
N PRO A 49 -7.12 8.72 -18.65
CA PRO A 49 -6.99 8.31 -20.04
C PRO A 49 -8.34 7.82 -20.56
N ASN A 50 -8.63 8.12 -21.83
CA ASN A 50 -9.79 7.53 -22.49
C ASN A 50 -9.67 6.01 -22.49
N ALA A 51 -10.80 5.30 -22.44
CA ALA A 51 -10.81 3.84 -22.44
C ALA A 51 -9.95 3.24 -23.57
N SER A 52 -9.96 3.87 -24.75
CA SER A 52 -9.17 3.45 -25.93
C SER A 52 -7.66 3.52 -25.73
N GLU A 53 -7.15 4.38 -24.85
CA GLU A 53 -5.71 4.58 -24.63
C GLU A 53 -5.15 3.59 -23.59
N VAL A 54 -6.02 2.92 -22.84
CA VAL A 54 -5.63 1.98 -21.78
C VAL A 54 -4.88 0.78 -22.37
N GLY A 55 -5.26 0.30 -23.55
CA GLY A 55 -4.60 -0.81 -24.22
C GLY A 55 -3.13 -0.52 -24.53
N ASP A 56 -2.85 0.60 -25.20
CA ASP A 56 -1.50 1.02 -25.57
C ASP A 56 -0.61 1.26 -24.35
N TYR A 57 -1.18 1.85 -23.30
CA TYR A 57 -0.49 2.07 -22.03
C TYR A 57 -0.05 0.76 -21.37
N ILE A 58 -0.95 -0.22 -21.32
CA ILE A 58 -0.67 -1.55 -20.74
C ILE A 58 0.41 -2.27 -21.55
N LEU A 59 0.37 -2.20 -22.89
CA LEU A 59 1.40 -2.77 -23.74
C LEU A 59 2.77 -2.13 -23.51
N ALA A 60 2.83 -0.81 -23.39
CA ALA A 60 4.07 -0.09 -23.07
C ALA A 60 4.61 -0.51 -21.69
N GLU A 61 3.74 -0.70 -20.70
CA GLU A 61 4.12 -1.10 -19.36
C GLU A 61 4.57 -2.58 -19.28
N ILE A 62 3.95 -3.47 -20.07
CA ILE A 62 4.39 -4.86 -20.22
C ILE A 62 5.75 -4.92 -20.94
N ALA A 63 5.99 -4.06 -21.92
CA ALA A 63 7.25 -4.00 -22.67
C ALA A 63 8.45 -3.63 -21.78
N LYS A 64 8.26 -2.73 -20.82
CA LYS A 64 9.28 -2.34 -19.83
C LYS A 64 9.66 -3.47 -18.87
N LYS A 65 8.80 -4.48 -18.72
CA LYS A 65 9.04 -5.61 -17.81
C LYS A 65 9.86 -6.70 -18.51
N PRO A 66 10.73 -7.40 -17.77
CA PRO A 66 11.51 -8.51 -18.30
C PRO A 66 10.60 -9.68 -18.74
N GLU A 67 11.03 -10.42 -19.78
CA GLU A 67 10.19 -11.38 -20.50
C GLU A 67 9.57 -12.46 -19.62
N HIS A 68 10.27 -12.90 -18.58
CA HIS A 68 9.83 -13.97 -17.69
C HIS A 68 8.62 -13.59 -16.81
N ILE A 69 8.32 -12.30 -16.62
CA ILE A 69 7.16 -11.85 -15.82
C ILE A 69 6.00 -11.31 -16.66
N ARG A 70 6.13 -11.18 -17.98
CA ARG A 70 5.08 -10.61 -18.84
C ARG A 70 3.77 -11.39 -18.77
N ASN A 71 3.84 -12.72 -18.61
CA ASN A 71 2.66 -13.61 -18.53
C ASN A 71 1.97 -13.65 -17.15
N VAL A 72 2.57 -13.05 -16.13
CA VAL A 72 2.01 -12.99 -14.76
C VAL A 72 1.55 -11.59 -14.37
N VAL A 73 1.66 -10.61 -15.27
CA VAL A 73 1.15 -9.26 -15.03
C VAL A 73 -0.35 -9.33 -14.72
N THR A 74 -0.71 -8.78 -13.57
CA THR A 74 -2.10 -8.64 -13.12
C THR A 74 -2.45 -7.17 -13.08
N THR A 75 -3.55 -6.78 -13.72
CA THR A 75 -4.03 -5.40 -13.72
C THR A 75 -5.02 -5.21 -12.58
N ALA A 76 -4.70 -4.35 -11.62
CA ALA A 76 -5.60 -4.02 -10.52
C ALA A 76 -6.45 -2.80 -10.88
N LEU A 77 -7.77 -2.97 -10.92
CA LEU A 77 -8.73 -1.89 -11.14
C LEU A 77 -9.34 -1.50 -9.79
N LYS A 78 -9.07 -0.26 -9.37
CA LYS A 78 -9.75 0.38 -8.24
C LYS A 78 -11.01 1.04 -8.75
N ILE A 79 -12.17 0.54 -8.35
CA ILE A 79 -13.47 0.99 -8.82
C ILE A 79 -14.25 1.59 -7.65
N ASP A 80 -14.68 2.84 -7.83
CA ASP A 80 -15.54 3.53 -6.87
C ASP A 80 -17.02 3.15 -7.07
N LYS A 81 -17.85 3.32 -6.03
CA LYS A 81 -19.29 3.05 -6.04
C LYS A 81 -20.03 3.82 -7.13
N ASN A 82 -19.57 5.03 -7.45
CA ASN A 82 -20.19 5.92 -8.43
C ASN A 82 -19.60 5.75 -9.86
N ALA A 83 -18.71 4.76 -10.08
CA ALA A 83 -18.09 4.57 -11.37
C ALA A 83 -19.08 4.07 -12.43
N ASN A 84 -18.99 4.62 -13.64
CA ASN A 84 -19.84 4.25 -14.76
C ASN A 84 -19.49 2.84 -15.28
N MET A 85 -20.45 1.91 -15.22
CA MET A 85 -20.30 0.55 -15.74
C MET A 85 -20.05 0.48 -17.25
N GLY A 86 -20.53 1.45 -18.03
CA GLY A 86 -20.22 1.55 -19.45
C GLY A 86 -18.72 1.71 -19.70
N LEU A 87 -18.10 2.68 -19.01
CA LEU A 87 -16.66 2.91 -19.09
C LEU A 87 -15.85 1.68 -18.62
N ILE A 88 -16.30 1.03 -17.55
CA ILE A 88 -15.68 -0.19 -17.04
C ILE A 88 -15.76 -1.32 -18.07
N SER A 89 -16.89 -1.45 -18.77
CA SER A 89 -17.05 -2.45 -19.84
C SER A 89 -16.10 -2.18 -21.00
N ASP A 90 -15.98 -0.92 -21.42
CA ASP A 90 -15.07 -0.51 -22.49
C ASP A 90 -13.61 -0.79 -22.13
N ILE A 91 -13.20 -0.45 -20.91
CA ILE A 91 -11.85 -0.76 -20.39
C ILE A 91 -11.61 -2.27 -20.37
N LYS A 92 -12.58 -3.08 -19.93
CA LYS A 92 -12.45 -4.56 -19.96
C LYS A 92 -12.30 -5.07 -21.39
N GLN A 93 -13.00 -4.48 -22.35
CA GLN A 93 -12.91 -4.86 -23.76
C GLN A 93 -11.53 -4.53 -24.34
N GLU A 94 -10.96 -3.36 -24.02
CA GLU A 94 -9.60 -2.99 -24.44
C GLU A 94 -8.54 -3.90 -23.78
N LEU A 95 -8.68 -4.20 -22.49
CA LEU A 95 -7.79 -5.14 -21.79
C LEU A 95 -7.82 -6.54 -22.41
N ARG A 96 -8.97 -6.98 -22.94
CA ARG A 96 -9.07 -8.25 -23.68
C ARG A 96 -8.30 -8.22 -25.00
N LYS A 97 -8.32 -7.10 -25.74
CA LYS A 97 -7.59 -6.97 -27.01
C LYS A 97 -6.07 -7.10 -26.82
N VAL A 98 -5.55 -6.63 -25.68
CA VAL A 98 -4.12 -6.69 -25.34
C VAL A 98 -3.72 -7.93 -24.53
N ASN A 99 -4.59 -8.95 -24.45
CA ASN A 99 -4.38 -10.18 -23.69
C ASN A 99 -4.11 -9.98 -22.17
N ALA A 100 -4.49 -8.83 -21.60
CA ALA A 100 -4.40 -8.55 -20.17
C ALA A 100 -5.61 -9.14 -19.42
N LEU A 101 -5.73 -10.47 -19.43
CA LEU A 101 -6.92 -11.19 -18.93
C LEU A 101 -6.95 -11.33 -17.40
N LYS A 102 -5.80 -11.20 -16.72
CA LYS A 102 -5.70 -11.27 -15.27
C LYS A 102 -6.04 -9.90 -14.67
N ILE A 103 -7.29 -9.75 -14.23
CA ILE A 103 -7.81 -8.50 -13.67
C ILE A 103 -8.23 -8.73 -12.21
N ASN A 104 -7.74 -7.88 -11.31
CA ASN A 104 -8.21 -7.83 -9.93
C ASN A 104 -9.12 -6.60 -9.75
N TYR A 105 -10.31 -6.78 -9.19
CA TYR A 105 -11.23 -5.69 -8.88
C TYR A 105 -11.16 -5.39 -7.39
N THR A 106 -10.85 -4.15 -7.07
CA THR A 106 -10.83 -3.66 -5.69
C THR A 106 -11.86 -2.55 -5.57
N THR A 107 -12.79 -2.70 -4.65
CA THR A 107 -13.83 -1.73 -4.32
C THR A 107 -13.73 -1.36 -2.84
N TYR A 108 -14.40 -0.29 -2.44
CA TYR A 108 -14.57 0.02 -1.01
C TYR A 108 -15.35 -1.11 -0.31
N GLU A 109 -15.07 -1.29 0.98
CA GLU A 109 -15.79 -2.24 1.83
C GLU A 109 -17.28 -1.84 1.86
N GLY A 110 -18.14 -2.78 1.47
CA GLY A 110 -19.57 -2.53 1.33
C GLY A 110 -20.33 -3.85 1.32
N ASP A 111 -21.54 -3.82 1.86
CA ASP A 111 -22.38 -5.01 1.95
C ASP A 111 -22.95 -5.36 0.56
N ALA A 112 -22.53 -6.53 0.05
CA ALA A 112 -22.91 -7.03 -1.27
C ALA A 112 -24.42 -7.31 -1.40
N PHE A 113 -25.13 -7.43 -0.28
CA PHE A 113 -26.57 -7.74 -0.24
C PHE A 113 -27.47 -6.49 -0.28
N VAL A 114 -26.91 -5.29 -0.10
CA VAL A 114 -27.71 -4.05 -0.05
C VAL A 114 -28.46 -3.76 -1.36
N ASN A 115 -27.94 -4.25 -2.49
CA ASN A 115 -28.53 -4.03 -3.82
C ASN A 115 -29.37 -5.23 -4.32
N LEU A 116 -29.56 -6.27 -3.52
CA LEU A 116 -30.44 -7.41 -3.81
C LEU A 116 -31.83 -7.12 -3.21
N LYS A 117 -32.65 -6.34 -3.92
CA LYS A 117 -34.06 -6.13 -3.60
C LYS A 117 -34.92 -6.31 -4.84
#